data_AF-W2BWW7-F1
#
_entry.id   AF-W2BWW7-F1
#
_cell.length_a   1.000
_cell.length_b   1.000
_cell.length_c   1.000
_cell.angle_alpha   90.00
_cell.angle_beta   90.00
_cell.angle_gamma   90.00
#
_symmetry.space_group_name_H-M   'P 1'
#
loop_
_entity.id
_entity.type
_entity.pdbx_description
1 polymer ?
#
loop_
_entity_poly.entity_id
_entity_poly.type
_entity_poly.pdbx_seq_one_letter_code
_entity_poly.pdbx_strand_id
1 'polypeptide(L)' 'MKYNSEGNGTKATFWLAKNNKSRTVVSLTHDVKQGTGAHYYTAKAAASRTYVRLAAENNNNAPCGVAGFWDEETD' A
#
# COMPACT_ATOMS: atom_id res chain seq x y z
N MET A 1 14.56 5.64 -14.21
CA MET A 1 13.45 4.75 -13.83
C MET A 1 12.48 4.71 -15.00
N LYS A 2 12.17 3.53 -15.55
CA LYS A 2 11.19 3.39 -16.64
C LYS A 2 9.81 3.48 -16.01
N TYR A 3 9.13 4.62 -16.17
CA TYR A 3 7.73 4.76 -15.78
C TYR A 3 6.92 3.91 -16.75
N ASN A 4 6.45 2.77 -16.27
CA ASN A 4 5.63 1.84 -17.02
C ASN A 4 4.24 2.45 -17.24
N SER A 5 4.09 3.18 -18.34
CA SER A 5 2.82 3.66 -18.91
C SER A 5 2.00 2.51 -19.53
N GLU A 6 2.07 1.32 -18.94
CA GLU A 6 1.26 0.19 -19.38
C GLU A 6 -0.19 0.43 -18.95
N GLY A 7 -1.03 0.77 -19.91
CA GLY A 7 -2.44 0.39 -19.94
C GLY A 7 -3.39 1.14 -19.00
N ASN A 8 -4.50 1.59 -19.58
CA ASN A 8 -5.69 2.05 -18.88
C ASN A 8 -6.24 0.92 -17.97
N GLY A 9 -5.72 0.78 -16.75
CA GLY A 9 -6.09 -0.33 -15.84
C GLY A 9 -5.04 -0.73 -14.80
N THR A 10 -3.78 -0.26 -14.92
CA THR A 10 -2.72 -0.62 -13.98
C THR A 10 -2.95 -0.03 -12.60
N LYS A 11 -3.08 -0.91 -11.61
CA LYS A 11 -3.29 -0.59 -10.20
C LYS A 11 -2.38 -1.46 -9.35
N ALA A 12 -1.90 -0.88 -8.26
CA ALA A 12 -1.30 -1.62 -7.16
C ALA A 12 -2.26 -1.56 -5.97
N THR A 13 -2.53 -2.71 -5.37
CA THR A 13 -3.37 -2.82 -4.18
C THR A 13 -2.48 -2.79 -2.94
N PHE A 14 -2.77 -1.89 -2.01
CA PHE A 14 -2.02 -1.69 -0.78
C PHE A 14 -2.85 -2.02 0.45
N TRP A 15 -2.21 -2.60 1.45
CA TRP A 15 -2.81 -2.79 2.78
C TRP A 15 -1.75 -2.90 3.86
N LEU A 16 -2.18 -2.68 5.10
CA LEU A 16 -1.38 -2.90 6.29
C LEU A 16 -1.67 -4.27 6.87
N ALA A 17 -0.60 -4.95 7.27
CA ALA A 17 -0.67 -6.19 8.01
C ALA A 17 0.22 -6.12 9.25
N LYS A 18 -0.17 -6.82 10.33
CA LYS A 18 0.70 -6.98 11.50
C LYS A 18 2.00 -7.67 11.11
N ASN A 19 3.09 -7.25 11.76
CA ASN A 19 4.37 -7.94 11.72
C ASN A 19 4.33 -9.22 12.59
N ASN A 20 3.45 -10.15 12.26
CA ASN A 20 3.31 -11.45 12.91
C ASN A 20 3.24 -12.58 11.87
N LYS A 21 3.31 -13.84 12.33
CA LYS A 21 3.31 -15.01 11.43
C LYS A 21 2.09 -15.06 10.52
N SER A 22 0.93 -14.68 11.04
CA SER A 22 -0.36 -14.74 10.32
C SER A 22 -0.60 -13.54 9.39
N ARG A 23 0.26 -12.51 9.41
CA ARG A 23 0.15 -11.27 8.63
C ARG A 23 -1.27 -10.70 8.66
N THR A 24 -1.84 -10.61 9.87
CA THR A 24 -3.24 -10.18 10.07
C THR A 24 -3.45 -8.78 9.47
N VAL A 25 -4.40 -8.64 8.55
CA VAL A 25 -4.71 -7.36 7.89
C VAL A 25 -5.34 -6.38 8.88
N VAL A 26 -4.77 -5.18 8.98
CA VAL A 26 -5.16 -4.12 9.92
C VAL A 26 -5.52 -2.80 9.24
N SER A 27 -5.78 -2.81 7.93
CA SER A 27 -6.39 -1.69 7.19
C SER A 27 -7.49 -2.20 6.25
N LEU A 28 -8.09 -1.30 5.48
CA LEU A 28 -8.73 -1.66 4.23
C LEU A 28 -7.67 -1.85 3.13
N THR A 29 -8.04 -2.52 2.05
CA THR A 29 -7.22 -2.65 0.84
C THR A 29 -7.54 -1.50 -0.11
N HIS A 30 -6.53 -0.84 -0.66
CA HIS A 30 -6.71 0.31 -1.54
C HIS A 30 -6.00 0.12 -2.88
N ASP A 31 -6.74 0.28 -3.96
CA ASP A 31 -6.20 0.27 -5.31
C ASP A 31 -5.70 1.67 -5.68
N VAL A 32 -4.39 1.81 -5.85
CA VAL A 32 -3.76 3.08 -6.24
C VAL A 32 -3.25 2.96 -7.67
N LYS A 33 -3.62 3.94 -8.49
CA LYS A 33 -3.13 4.08 -9.88
C LYS A 33 -1.97 5.06 -9.92
N GLN A 34 -1.01 4.81 -10.81
CA GLN A 34 0.10 5.72 -11.03
C GLN A 34 -0.42 7.12 -11.43
N GLY A 35 0.25 8.18 -10.93
CA GLY A 35 -0.07 9.57 -11.28
C GLY A 35 -1.27 10.16 -10.53
N THR A 36 -1.85 9.44 -9.58
CA THR A 36 -2.97 9.93 -8.75
C THR A 36 -2.55 10.72 -7.52
N GLY A 37 -1.24 10.93 -7.33
CA GLY A 37 -0.70 11.70 -6.21
C GLY A 37 -0.55 10.91 -4.91
N ALA A 38 -0.46 11.63 -3.79
CA ALA A 38 -0.36 11.05 -2.45
C ALA A 38 -1.74 10.58 -1.96
N HIS A 39 -1.77 9.44 -1.26
CA HIS A 39 -2.98 8.87 -0.68
C HIS A 39 -2.80 8.67 0.82
N TYR A 40 -3.81 9.09 1.59
CA TYR A 40 -3.84 8.95 3.04
C TYR A 40 -5.01 8.05 3.43
N TYR A 41 -4.72 6.96 4.12
CA TYR A 41 -5.72 5.97 4.52
C TYR A 41 -5.60 5.65 6.00
N THR A 42 -6.73 5.61 6.70
CA THR A 42 -6.77 5.31 8.13
C THR A 42 -6.54 3.82 8.39
N ALA A 43 -5.67 3.51 9.35
CA ALA A 43 -5.51 2.16 9.86
C ALA A 43 -6.65 1.78 10.83
N LYS A 44 -6.92 0.49 11.00
CA LYS A 44 -7.85 0.01 12.04
C LYS A 44 -7.19 0.19 13.41
N ALA A 45 -8.00 0.33 14.48
CA ALA A 45 -7.50 0.40 15.86
C ALA A 45 -6.57 -0.77 16.24
N ALA A 46 -6.73 -1.93 15.61
CA ALA A 46 -5.85 -3.10 15.79
C ALA A 46 -4.41 -2.89 15.31
N ALA A 47 -4.12 -1.83 14.55
CA ALA A 47 -2.77 -1.40 14.16
C ALA A 47 -2.11 -0.49 15.21
N SER A 48 -2.84 0.00 16.20
CA SER A 48 -2.31 0.95 17.19
C SER A 48 -1.18 0.33 18.01
N ARG A 49 -0.09 1.11 18.18
CA ARG A 49 1.05 0.79 19.05
C ARG A 49 1.64 -0.60 18.77
N THR A 50 1.66 -1.01 17.50
CA THR A 50 2.20 -2.31 17.10
C THR A 50 2.99 -2.21 15.80
N TYR A 51 3.92 -3.14 15.60
CA TYR A 51 4.66 -3.20 14.35
C TYR A 51 3.77 -3.68 13.21
N VAL A 52 3.65 -2.84 12.18
CA VAL A 52 2.96 -3.16 10.93
C VAL A 52 3.96 -3.27 9.77
N ARG A 53 3.51 -3.87 8.68
CA ARG A 53 4.21 -3.90 7.40
C ARG A 53 3.27 -3.38 6.31
N LEU A 54 3.83 -2.64 5.36
CA LEU A 54 3.16 -2.31 4.12
C LEU A 54 3.23 -3.53 3.19
N ALA A 55 2.06 -4.02 2.79
CA ALA A 55 1.94 -5.03 1.76
C ALA A 55 1.44 -4.37 0.46
N ALA A 56 1.91 -4.90 -0.66
CA ALA A 56 1.56 -4.43 -1.98
C ALA A 56 1.39 -5.64 -2.91
N GLU A 57 0.34 -5.61 -3.71
CA GLU A 57 0.14 -6.52 -4.83
C GLU A 57 0.00 -5.70 -6.10
N ASN A 58 0.68 -6.13 -7.15
CA ASN A 58 0.63 -5.51 -8.45
C ASN A 58 -0.15 -6.42 -9.39
N ASN A 59 -1.17 -5.89 -10.06
CA ASN A 59 -1.95 -6.63 -11.06
C ASN A 59 -1.27 -6.65 -12.44
N ASN A 60 -0.08 -6.07 -12.59
CA ASN A 60 0.63 -6.02 -13.86
C ASN A 60 1.60 -7.20 -14.01
N ASN A 61 1.80 -7.64 -15.26
CA ASN A 61 2.74 -8.71 -15.62
C ASN A 61 4.21 -8.22 -15.65
N ALA A 62 4.46 -6.98 -15.21
CA ALA A 62 5.78 -6.36 -15.13
C ALA A 62 6.02 -5.78 -13.72
N PRO A 63 7.26 -5.86 -13.21
CA PRO A 63 7.61 -5.31 -11.89
C PRO A 63 7.44 -3.78 -11.88
N CYS A 64 6.76 -3.26 -10.87
CA CYS A 64 6.61 -1.83 -10.64
C CYS A 64 7.35 -1.40 -9.36
N GLY A 65 8.04 -0.27 -9.40
CA GLY A 65 8.63 0.34 -8.22
C GLY A 65 7.58 1.15 -7.46
N VAL A 66 7.39 0.85 -6.17
CA VAL A 66 6.60 1.69 -5.26
C VAL A 66 7.55 2.33 -4.27
N ALA A 67 7.48 3.65 -4.14
CA ALA A 67 8.14 4.40 -3.09
C ALA A 67 7.09 5.17 -2.30
N GLY A 68 7.16 5.09 -0.98
CA GLY A 68 6.24 5.77 -0.09
C GLY A 68 6.74 5.69 1.34
N PHE A 69 6.33 6.67 2.14
CA PHE A 69 6.54 6.67 3.58
C PHE A 69 5.18 6.43 4.22
N TRP A 70 5.14 5.54 5.20
CA TRP A 70 3.99 5.48 6.09
C TRP A 70 4.26 6.43 7.24
N ASP A 71 3.37 7.40 7.41
CA ASP A 71 3.40 8.36 8.50
C ASP A 71 2.21 8.07 9.42
N GLU A 72 2.48 7.61 10.65
CA GLU A 72 1.46 7.35 11.68
C GLU A 72 0.85 8.65 12.21
N GLU A 73 1.58 9.75 12.07
CA GLU A 73 1.39 10.99 12.82
C GLU A 73 1.05 12.13 11.86
N THR A 74 -0.14 12.08 11.24
CA THR A 74 -0.73 13.33 10.71
C THR A 74 -1.39 14.05 11.88
N ASP A 75 -0.59 14.88 12.54
CA ASP A 75 -0.97 15.80 13.64
C ASP A 75 -2.28 16.57 13.35
#